data_AF-A0A9P0VYI3-F1
#
_entry.id   AF-A0A9P0VYI3-F1
#
_cell.length_a   1.000
_cell.length_b   1.000
_cell.length_c   1.000
_cell.angle_alpha   90.00
_cell.angle_beta   90.00
_cell.angle_gamma   90.00
#
_symmetry.space_group_name_H-M   'P 1'
#
loop_
_entity.id
_entity.type
_entity.pdbx_description
1 polymer ?
#
loop_
_entity_poly.entity_id
_entity_poly.type
_entity_poly.pdbx_seq_one_letter_code
_entity_poly.pdbx_strand_id
1 'polypeptide(L)'
;MGFKLSDSQARYRDPSTFEMSPALLRVRAPFFWRNTVGLLFVAAVPLGVYAYTWNILTKDEFEDIPIPPISDAELAKLRREYEEKKKSGNL
;
A
#
# COMPACT_ATOMS: atom_id res chain seq x y z
N MET A 1 -5.90 51.82 -25.30
CA MET A 1 -6.94 50.84 -24.91
C MET A 1 -6.22 49.68 -24.22
N GLY A 2 -6.25 49.60 -22.90
CA GLY A 2 -5.47 48.62 -22.12
C GLY A 2 -6.26 47.33 -21.89
N PHE A 3 -5.76 46.20 -22.37
CA PHE A 3 -6.33 44.88 -22.11
C PHE A 3 -6.09 44.51 -20.64
N LYS A 4 -7.13 44.55 -19.81
CA LYS A 4 -7.06 44.05 -18.42
C LYS A 4 -7.18 42.53 -18.45
N LEU A 5 -6.09 41.82 -18.16
CA LEU A 5 -6.12 40.39 -17.85
C LEU A 5 -7.00 40.17 -16.61
N SER A 6 -7.90 39.19 -16.63
CA SER A 6 -8.69 38.88 -15.43
C SER A 6 -7.74 38.38 -14.33
N ASP A 7 -7.99 38.77 -13.08
CA ASP A 7 -7.12 38.46 -11.92
C ASP A 7 -6.83 36.96 -11.73
N SER A 8 -7.67 36.08 -12.30
CA SER A 8 -7.46 34.64 -12.37
C SER A 8 -6.21 34.23 -13.18
N GLN A 9 -5.86 34.97 -14.24
CA GLN A 9 -4.69 34.66 -15.09
C GLN A 9 -3.37 35.13 -14.48
N ALA A 10 -3.39 36.11 -13.58
CA ALA A 10 -2.19 36.58 -12.87
C ALA A 10 -1.72 35.62 -11.77
N ARG A 11 -2.58 34.67 -11.35
CA ARG A 11 -2.31 33.74 -10.26
C ARG A 11 -1.88 32.37 -10.79
N TYR A 12 -0.96 31.73 -10.07
CA TYR A 12 -0.50 30.38 -10.40
C TYR A 12 -1.54 29.29 -10.09
N ARG A 13 -2.51 29.58 -9.23
CA ARG A 13 -3.55 28.65 -8.81
C ARG A 13 -4.91 29.35 -8.85
N ASP A 14 -5.92 28.65 -9.36
CA ASP A 14 -7.29 29.13 -9.34
C ASP A 14 -7.84 29.12 -7.89
N PRO A 15 -8.35 30.24 -7.35
CA PRO A 15 -8.88 30.27 -5.99
C PRO A 15 -10.22 29.56 -5.81
N SER A 16 -10.99 29.33 -6.87
CA SER A 16 -12.30 28.67 -6.81
C SER A 16 -12.17 27.16 -7.00
N THR A 17 -11.42 26.75 -8.03
CA THR A 17 -11.27 25.33 -8.40
C THR A 17 -10.03 24.70 -7.77
N PHE A 18 -9.13 25.51 -7.20
CA PHE A 18 -7.83 25.07 -6.66
C PHE A 18 -6.91 24.39 -7.68
N GLU A 19 -7.23 24.49 -8.97
CA GLU A 19 -6.46 23.95 -10.08
C GLU A 19 -5.19 24.75 -10.34
N MET A 20 -4.20 24.09 -10.92
CA MET A 20 -2.97 24.74 -11.35
C MET A 20 -3.19 25.48 -12.66
N SER A 21 -2.60 26.67 -12.80
CA SER A 21 -2.64 27.39 -14.06
C SER A 21 -1.85 26.65 -15.16
N PRO A 22 -2.22 26.81 -16.45
CA PRO A 22 -1.49 26.19 -17.56
C PRO A 22 0.00 26.58 -17.61
N ALA A 23 0.34 27.79 -17.19
CA ALA A 23 1.72 28.25 -17.08
C ALA A 23 2.50 27.43 -16.04
N LEU A 24 1.88 27.16 -14.89
CA LEU A 24 2.49 26.38 -13.82
C LEU A 24 2.70 24.91 -14.20
N LEU A 25 1.76 24.32 -14.95
CA LEU A 25 1.88 22.95 -15.46
C LEU A 25 3.08 22.81 -16.41
N ARG A 26 3.29 23.76 -17.32
CA ARG A 26 4.43 23.74 -18.26
C ARG A 26 5.77 23.81 -17.54
N VAL A 27 5.89 24.66 -16.52
CA VAL A 27 7.12 24.78 -15.72
C VAL A 27 7.42 23.48 -14.95
N ARG A 28 6.39 22.71 -14.58
CA ARG A 28 6.53 21.47 -13.82
C ARG A 28 6.76 20.22 -14.66
N ALA A 29 6.43 20.27 -15.95
CA ALA A 29 6.62 19.16 -16.88
C ALA A 29 8.00 18.45 -16.78
N PRO A 30 9.16 19.15 -16.71
CA PRO A 30 10.45 18.48 -16.64
C PRO A 30 10.75 17.84 -15.27
N PHE A 31 10.09 18.26 -14.19
CA PHE A 31 10.31 17.72 -12.85
C PHE A 31 9.48 16.47 -12.56
N PHE A 32 8.39 16.26 -13.32
CA PHE A 32 7.52 15.09 -13.14
C PHE A 32 8.32 13.79 -13.20
N TRP A 33 9.07 13.58 -14.29
CA TRP A 33 9.89 12.38 -14.46
C TRP A 33 10.99 12.24 -13.40
N ARG A 34 11.67 13.33 -13.05
CA ARG A 34 12.73 13.31 -12.02
C ARG A 34 12.18 12.89 -10.66
N ASN A 35 11.01 13.41 -10.30
CA ASN A 35 10.34 13.07 -9.05
C ASN A 35 9.76 11.65 -9.06
N THR A 36 9.20 11.20 -10.19
CA THR A 36 8.72 9.81 -10.35
C THR A 36 9.85 8.81 -10.19
N VAL A 37 11.02 9.06 -10.79
CA VAL A 37 12.19 8.20 -10.62
C VAL A 37 12.61 8.14 -9.14
N GLY A 38 12.69 9.29 -8.47
CA GLY A 38 12.99 9.34 -7.03
C GLY A 38 11.96 8.56 -6.19
N LEU A 39 10.68 8.72 -6.49
CA LEU A 39 9.59 7.98 -5.84
C LEU A 39 9.74 6.46 -6.04
N LEU A 40 10.05 6.03 -7.27
CA LEU A 40 10.27 4.61 -7.57
C LEU A 40 11.46 4.05 -6.79
N PHE A 41 12.56 4.79 -6.67
CA PHE A 41 13.70 4.37 -5.86
C PHE A 41 13.33 4.16 -4.39
N VAL A 42 12.61 5.12 -3.80
CA VAL A 42 12.21 5.02 -2.38
C VAL A 42 11.17 3.92 -2.19
N ALA A 43 10.23 3.75 -3.12
CA ALA A 43 9.20 2.72 -3.05
C ALA A 43 9.75 1.30 -3.32
N ALA A 44 10.80 1.17 -4.13
CA ALA A 44 11.41 -0.12 -4.46
C ALA A 44 12.02 -0.81 -3.24
N VAL A 45 12.51 -0.06 -2.25
CA VAL A 45 13.12 -0.64 -1.05
C VAL A 45 12.11 -1.46 -0.22
N PRO A 46 11.01 -0.89 0.30
CA PRO A 46 10.04 -1.66 1.07
C PRO A 46 9.34 -2.74 0.24
N LEU A 47 9.03 -2.45 -1.03
CA LEU A 47 8.42 -3.45 -1.92
C LEU A 47 9.36 -4.63 -2.20
N GLY A 48 10.64 -4.36 -2.42
CA GLY A 48 11.65 -5.38 -2.64
C GLY A 48 11.85 -6.26 -1.41
N VAL A 49 11.94 -5.65 -0.22
CA VAL A 49 12.00 -6.40 1.05
C VAL A 49 10.77 -7.28 1.21
N TYR A 50 9.57 -6.73 1.03
CA TYR A 50 8.32 -7.49 1.14
C TYR A 50 8.24 -8.65 0.14
N ALA A 51 8.58 -8.39 -1.13
CA ALA A 51 8.56 -9.43 -2.17
C ALA A 51 9.58 -10.54 -1.88
N TYR A 52 10.77 -10.18 -1.38
CA TYR A 52 11.80 -11.14 -0.97
C TYR A 52 11.32 -11.99 0.21
N THR A 53 10.79 -11.35 1.26
CA THR A 53 10.29 -12.07 2.44
C THR A 53 9.13 -12.99 2.08
N TRP A 54 8.19 -12.52 1.25
CA TRP A 54 7.07 -13.32 0.77
C TRP A 54 7.55 -14.56 0.02
N ASN A 55 8.51 -14.40 -0.90
CA ASN A 55 9.04 -15.48 -1.71
C ASN A 55 9.81 -16.52 -0.87
N ILE A 56 10.44 -16.12 0.23
CA ILE A 56 11.15 -17.03 1.14
C ILE A 56 10.17 -17.76 2.05
N LEU A 57 9.30 -17.03 2.77
CA LEU A 57 8.39 -17.61 3.74
C LEU A 57 7.40 -18.59 3.11
N THR A 58 6.99 -18.34 1.87
CA THR A 58 6.05 -19.23 1.17
C THR A 58 6.66 -20.60 0.83
N LYS A 59 7.99 -20.76 0.86
CA LYS A 59 8.65 -22.05 0.58
C LYS A 59 8.80 -22.95 1.81
N ASP A 60 8.52 -22.44 2.99
CA ASP A 60 8.70 -23.19 4.23
C ASP A 60 7.44 -24.04 4.50
N GLU A 61 7.61 -25.37 4.53
CA GLU A 61 6.51 -26.32 4.77
C GLU A 61 6.39 -26.74 6.25
N PHE A 62 7.24 -26.20 7.15
CA PHE A 62 7.20 -26.43 8.61
C PHE A 62 7.21 -27.91 9.03
N GLU A 63 7.63 -28.82 8.15
CA GLU A 63 7.60 -30.28 8.38
C GLU A 63 8.57 -30.72 9.48
N ASP A 64 9.57 -29.89 9.78
CA ASP A 64 10.58 -30.12 10.81
C ASP A 64 10.10 -29.78 12.23
N ILE A 65 8.92 -29.19 12.38
CA ILE A 65 8.33 -28.87 13.68
C ILE A 65 7.61 -30.13 14.22
N PRO A 66 8.17 -30.82 15.24
CA PRO A 66 7.52 -31.98 15.82
C PRO A 66 6.22 -31.55 16.50
N ILE A 67 5.10 -32.15 16.10
CA ILE A 67 3.82 -31.97 16.78
C ILE A 67 3.95 -32.60 18.16
N PRO A 68 3.72 -31.85 19.26
CA PRO A 68 3.75 -32.45 20.60
C PRO A 68 2.70 -33.57 20.68
N PRO A 69 2.98 -34.67 21.40
CA PRO A 69 1.99 -35.73 21.57
C PRO A 69 0.81 -35.20 22.40
N ILE A 70 -0.35 -35.06 21.76
CA ILE A 70 -1.61 -34.63 22.40
C ILE A 70 -2.43 -35.90 22.70
N SER A 71 -3.10 -35.94 23.85
CA SER A 71 -4.02 -37.04 24.16
C SER A 71 -5.28 -36.98 23.27
N ASP A 72 -5.81 -38.14 22.84
CA ASP A 72 -7.00 -38.19 21.97
C ASP A 72 -8.21 -37.44 22.55
N ALA A 73 -8.33 -37.42 23.89
CA ALA A 73 -9.38 -36.71 24.61
C ALA A 73 -9.25 -35.18 24.49
N GLU A 74 -8.03 -34.66 24.54
CA GLU A 74 -7.75 -33.23 24.43
C GLU A 74 -7.87 -32.74 22.98
N LEU A 75 -7.49 -33.59 22.01
CA LEU A 75 -7.69 -33.38 20.57
C LEU A 75 -9.18 -33.23 20.22
N ALA A 76 -10.03 -34.09 20.79
CA ALA A 76 -11.48 -34.02 20.62
C ALA A 76 -12.07 -32.73 21.20
N LYS A 77 -11.55 -32.25 22.33
CA LYS A 77 -11.98 -30.99 22.96
C LYS A 77 -11.57 -29.79 22.10
N LEU A 78 -10.33 -29.72 21.66
CA LEU A 78 -9.80 -28.66 20.81
C LEU A 78 -10.54 -28.56 19.46
N ARG A 79 -10.89 -29.69 18.84
CA ARG A 79 -11.70 -29.72 17.62
C ARG A 79 -13.09 -29.14 17.84
N ARG A 80 -13.75 -29.47 18.95
CA ARG A 80 -15.07 -28.91 19.31
C ARG A 80 -14.99 -27.40 19.49
N GLU A 81 -14.01 -26.91 20.24
CA GLU A 81 -13.80 -25.48 20.46
C GLU A 81 -13.53 -24.73 19.14
N TYR A 82 -12.75 -25.33 18.22
CA TYR A 82 -12.50 -24.75 16.90
C TYR A 82 -13.76 -24.69 16.04
N GLU A 83 -14.56 -25.76 16.00
CA GLU A 83 -15.83 -25.79 15.27
C GLU A 83 -16.86 -24.80 15.82
N GLU A 84 -16.90 -24.61 17.14
CA GLU A 84 -17.73 -23.61 17.82
C GLU A 84 -17.28 -22.18 17.49
N LYS A 85 -15.96 -21.92 17.47
CA LYS A 85 -15.41 -20.63 17.02
C LYS A 85 -15.69 -20.36 15.54
N LYS A 86 -15.59 -21.37 14.69
CA LYS A 86 -15.89 -21.28 13.26
C LYS A 86 -17.37 -20.99 13.00
N LYS A 87 -18.27 -21.63 13.73
CA LYS A 87 -19.72 -21.39 13.63
C LYS A 87 -20.13 -20.03 14.19
N SER A 88 -19.44 -19.52 15.21
CA SER A 88 -19.71 -18.21 15.80
C SER A 88 -19.13 -17.02 15.00
N GLY A 89 -18.39 -17.27 13.92
CA GLY A 89 -17.85 -16.22 13.04
C GLY A 89 -16.74 -15.37 13.67
N ASN A 90 -16.16 -15.84 14.79
CA ASN A 90 -15.06 -15.19 15.50
C ASN A 90 -13.67 -15.69 15.04
N LEU A 91 -13.55 -16.06 13.76
CA LEU A 91 -12.30 -16.47 13.12
C LEU A 91 -11.90 -15.47 12.04
#